data_AF-A0A1V4D152-F1
#
_entry.id   AF-A0A1V4D152-F1
#
_cell.length_a   1.000
_cell.length_b   1.000
_cell.length_c   1.000
_cell.angle_alpha   90.00
_cell.angle_beta   90.00
_cell.angle_gamma   90.00
#
_symmetry.space_group_name_H-M   'P 1'
#
loop_
_entity.id
_entity.type
_entity.pdbx_description
1 polymer ?
#
loop_
_entity_poly.entity_id
_entity_poly.type
_entity_poly.pdbx_seq_one_letter_code
_entity_poly.pdbx_strand_id
1 'polypeptide(L)'
;MMPAFSWPPRHAPGYPSGCVDTGDVLAHFAQADRRQATVVVVTSALRASVEDSGDHEAGLERVRHSLNTIGRNFGAEWNPSYYGKDLVLVRAGKHSPPVGVFEDLLGSGPAGGGVRHGWALDHISLAGDSDARRERLLRACYGISMAARMRRDWPDLQPFRADDVLGQVPRLLSVRQGASLLAGVLVRPLGSRETGLGAGPEEDPRFPGLQSADAWEAFSAAPPQRGIYVVSDVHDIEWGTPCRRRWGARLTEGNAHQMLPLATMWLNGSLPLADVLRRAYQLRVHRESLLLGHLRTMSDAAAAGGTLFATLGDGLSGIVSDAALLRTAVTTANDWTAGQMHSGAGLARLGEAGLGTARRHAHFSLHVTKTLKGTAHRERILHVFGEPLSIDAGDSVVEFLSGLWKAGPGTPGFHHLAHALRWRGWWQMHLPSSAHARLALIFDSGHDKSAADP
;
A
#
# COMPACT_ATOMS: atom_id res chain seq x y z
N MET A 1 -23.85 3.31 26.38
CA MET A 1 -23.95 3.02 24.93
C MET A 1 -22.57 2.61 24.43
N MET A 2 -22.41 1.34 24.08
CA MET A 2 -21.30 0.76 23.30
C MET A 2 -21.96 0.13 22.05
N PRO A 3 -21.30 -0.05 20.88
CA PRO A 3 -19.98 -0.70 20.76
C PRO A 3 -19.10 -0.32 19.52
N ALA A 4 -17.82 -0.71 19.49
CA ALA A 4 -16.99 -0.65 18.26
C ALA A 4 -15.86 -1.70 18.16
N PHE A 5 -15.72 -2.53 19.20
CA PHE A 5 -14.70 -3.57 19.27
C PHE A 5 -15.44 -4.90 19.50
N SER A 6 -15.34 -5.81 18.54
CA SER A 6 -15.71 -7.21 18.74
C SER A 6 -14.48 -7.94 19.25
N TRP A 7 -14.59 -8.57 20.42
CA TRP A 7 -13.73 -9.70 20.76
C TRP A 7 -14.52 -10.98 20.48
N PRO A 8 -13.96 -11.97 19.79
CA PRO A 8 -12.59 -12.06 19.28
C PRO A 8 -12.26 -11.00 18.20
N PRO A 9 -10.99 -10.59 18.08
CA PRO A 9 -10.58 -9.53 17.15
C PRO A 9 -10.78 -10.00 15.70
N ARG A 10 -11.06 -9.07 14.79
CA ARG A 10 -11.34 -9.41 13.39
C ARG A 10 -10.09 -9.84 12.65
N HIS A 11 -10.32 -10.52 11.53
CA HIS A 11 -9.27 -10.92 10.60
C HIS A 11 -8.60 -9.69 9.97
N ALA A 12 -7.27 -9.70 9.89
CA ALA A 12 -6.50 -8.69 9.19
C ALA A 12 -6.55 -8.97 7.68
N PRO A 13 -7.18 -8.09 6.87
CA PRO A 13 -7.41 -8.39 5.46
C PRO A 13 -6.15 -8.87 4.72
N GLY A 14 -6.30 -10.00 4.03
CA GLY A 14 -5.30 -10.56 3.11
C GLY A 14 -4.15 -11.31 3.75
N TYR A 15 -4.15 -11.41 5.08
CA TYR A 15 -3.33 -12.36 5.78
C TYR A 15 -4.00 -13.74 5.76
N PRO A 16 -3.29 -14.81 6.13
CA PRO A 16 -3.93 -16.10 6.37
C PRO A 16 -5.01 -15.99 7.47
N SER A 17 -6.09 -16.75 7.33
CA SER A 17 -7.18 -16.78 8.32
C SER A 17 -6.66 -16.99 9.75
N GLY A 18 -7.27 -16.28 10.71
CA GLY A 18 -6.85 -16.25 12.11
C GLY A 18 -5.80 -15.18 12.46
N CYS A 19 -5.17 -14.53 11.46
CA CYS A 19 -4.38 -13.32 11.70
C CYS A 19 -5.29 -12.17 12.13
N VAL A 20 -5.01 -11.55 13.28
CA VAL A 20 -5.87 -10.54 13.89
C VAL A 20 -5.46 -9.12 13.50
N ASP A 21 -6.44 -8.23 13.34
CA ASP A 21 -6.20 -6.87 12.88
C ASP A 21 -5.65 -5.94 13.99
N THR A 22 -4.64 -5.13 13.66
CA THR A 22 -3.82 -4.34 14.59
C THR A 22 -4.62 -3.40 15.49
N GLY A 23 -5.45 -2.55 14.94
CA GLY A 23 -6.27 -1.58 15.68
C GLY A 23 -7.34 -2.21 16.60
N ASP A 24 -7.84 -3.41 16.34
CA ASP A 24 -8.78 -4.13 17.20
C ASP A 24 -7.99 -4.59 18.43
N VAL A 25 -6.81 -5.17 18.21
CA VAL A 25 -5.88 -5.55 19.28
C VAL A 25 -5.43 -4.33 20.08
N LEU A 26 -5.03 -3.23 19.44
CA LEU A 26 -4.61 -2.00 20.14
C LEU A 26 -5.77 -1.35 20.90
N ALA A 27 -6.99 -1.34 20.35
CA ALA A 27 -8.17 -0.84 21.04
C ALA A 27 -8.51 -1.68 22.27
N HIS A 28 -8.48 -3.02 22.15
CA HIS A 28 -8.61 -3.92 23.29
C HIS A 28 -7.55 -3.66 24.35
N PHE A 29 -6.30 -3.57 23.90
CA PHE A 29 -5.14 -3.37 24.76
C PHE A 29 -5.26 -2.09 25.57
N ALA A 30 -5.83 -1.04 24.97
CA ALA A 30 -6.06 0.27 25.59
C ALA A 30 -7.19 0.29 26.63
N GLN A 31 -8.15 -0.63 26.56
CA GLN A 31 -9.25 -0.75 27.54
C GLN A 31 -8.77 -1.28 28.89
N ALA A 32 -7.76 -2.16 28.88
CA ALA A 32 -7.17 -2.66 30.12
C ALA A 32 -6.41 -1.56 30.86
N ASP A 33 -6.53 -1.50 32.19
CA ASP A 33 -5.81 -0.53 33.02
C ASP A 33 -4.32 -0.88 33.16
N ARG A 34 -3.59 -0.62 32.08
CA ARG A 34 -2.16 -0.88 31.94
C ARG A 34 -1.42 0.44 31.99
N ARG A 35 -0.34 0.51 32.77
CA ARG A 35 0.48 1.73 32.88
C ARG A 35 1.52 1.86 31.76
N GLN A 36 1.99 0.74 31.23
CA GLN A 36 3.05 0.68 30.23
C GLN A 36 2.86 -0.48 29.26
N ALA A 37 3.39 -0.33 28.05
CA ALA A 37 3.50 -1.39 27.06
C ALA A 37 4.86 -1.38 26.38
N THR A 38 5.29 -2.56 25.94
CA THR A 38 6.36 -2.71 24.96
C THR A 38 5.73 -3.01 23.62
N VAL A 39 6.06 -2.18 22.63
CA VAL A 39 5.55 -2.32 21.27
C VAL A 39 6.73 -2.62 20.36
N VAL A 40 6.58 -3.63 19.52
CA VAL A 40 7.53 -3.96 18.45
C VAL A 40 6.76 -3.87 17.13
N VAL A 41 7.38 -3.25 16.12
CA VAL A 41 6.87 -3.31 14.75
C VAL A 41 7.91 -4.01 13.89
N VAL A 42 7.46 -5.00 13.12
CA VAL A 42 8.22 -5.66 12.07
C VAL A 42 7.62 -5.23 10.75
N THR A 43 8.43 -4.64 9.88
CA THR A 43 8.02 -4.23 8.53
C THR A 43 8.75 -5.07 7.49
N SER A 44 8.11 -5.24 6.34
CA SER A 44 8.65 -6.05 5.26
C SER A 44 8.62 -5.29 3.93
N ALA A 45 9.60 -5.59 3.09
CA ALA A 45 9.57 -5.24 1.67
C ALA A 45 9.92 -6.47 0.85
N LEU A 46 9.36 -6.54 -0.35
CA LEU A 46 9.87 -7.44 -1.36
C LEU A 46 11.29 -7.00 -1.73
N ARG A 47 12.19 -7.97 -1.97
CA ARG A 47 13.45 -7.67 -2.65
C ARG A 47 13.12 -7.36 -4.12
N ALA A 48 13.94 -6.49 -4.73
CA ALA A 48 13.77 -6.05 -6.13
C ALA A 48 13.50 -7.25 -7.07
N SER A 49 14.22 -8.36 -6.90
CA SER A 49 14.07 -9.58 -7.69
C SER A 49 12.66 -10.21 -7.71
N VAL A 50 11.83 -9.96 -6.68
CA VAL A 50 10.44 -10.42 -6.66
C VAL A 50 9.50 -9.41 -7.33
N GLU A 51 9.75 -8.11 -7.19
CA GLU A 51 9.05 -7.07 -7.97
C GLU A 51 9.38 -7.21 -9.47
N ASP A 52 10.60 -7.67 -9.78
CA ASP A 52 11.09 -7.98 -11.12
C ASP A 52 10.42 -9.23 -11.72
N SER A 53 9.97 -10.19 -10.89
CA SER A 53 9.24 -11.39 -11.34
C SER A 53 7.84 -11.10 -11.88
N GLY A 54 7.28 -9.92 -11.59
CA GLY A 54 6.01 -9.47 -12.14
C GLY A 54 4.74 -10.02 -11.51
N ASP A 55 4.87 -10.87 -10.50
CA ASP A 55 3.74 -11.37 -9.72
C ASP A 55 3.64 -10.63 -8.38
N HIS A 56 3.11 -9.41 -8.43
CA HIS A 56 2.97 -8.53 -7.27
C HIS A 56 2.10 -9.16 -6.18
N GLU A 57 1.01 -9.85 -6.57
CA GLU A 57 0.10 -10.52 -5.66
C GLU A 57 0.79 -11.68 -4.93
N ALA A 58 1.48 -12.58 -5.65
CA ALA A 58 2.24 -13.64 -5.00
C ALA A 58 3.39 -13.09 -4.15
N GLY A 59 3.96 -11.95 -4.53
CA GLY A 59 4.91 -11.22 -3.71
C GLY A 59 4.30 -10.73 -2.39
N LEU A 60 3.15 -10.06 -2.45
CA LEU A 60 2.43 -9.62 -1.25
C LEU A 60 2.03 -10.79 -0.37
N GLU A 61 1.59 -11.90 -0.95
CA GLU A 61 1.27 -13.13 -0.23
C GLU A 61 2.48 -13.69 0.52
N ARG A 62 3.65 -13.77 -0.13
CA ARG A 62 4.91 -14.17 0.52
C ARG A 62 5.27 -13.27 1.71
N VAL A 63 5.10 -11.95 1.56
CA VAL A 63 5.34 -10.99 2.65
C VAL A 63 4.42 -11.29 3.84
N ARG A 64 3.12 -11.46 3.59
CA ARG A 64 2.13 -11.68 4.66
C ARG A 64 2.29 -13.05 5.33
N HIS A 65 2.61 -14.08 4.56
CA HIS A 65 2.92 -15.40 5.10
C HIS A 65 4.17 -15.38 5.97
N SER A 66 5.22 -14.67 5.53
CA SER A 66 6.44 -14.50 6.33
C SER A 66 6.14 -13.75 7.64
N LEU A 67 5.40 -12.65 7.58
CA LEU A 67 5.00 -11.90 8.79
C LEU A 67 4.15 -12.75 9.74
N ASN A 68 3.19 -13.53 9.22
CA ASN A 68 2.40 -14.46 10.02
C ASN A 68 3.31 -15.49 10.71
N THR A 69 4.28 -16.04 9.99
CA THR A 69 5.25 -17.00 10.54
C THR A 69 6.05 -16.37 11.67
N ILE A 70 6.54 -15.14 11.49
CA ILE A 70 7.23 -14.39 12.56
C ILE A 70 6.31 -14.23 13.77
N GLY A 71 5.09 -13.74 13.57
CA GLY A 71 4.13 -13.50 14.66
C GLY A 71 3.78 -14.76 15.46
N ARG A 72 3.64 -15.92 14.79
CA ARG A 72 3.36 -17.21 15.45
C ARG A 72 4.51 -17.72 16.33
N ASN A 73 5.74 -17.27 16.11
CA ASN A 73 6.89 -17.63 16.95
C ASN A 73 6.97 -16.80 18.24
N PHE A 74 6.17 -15.74 18.36
CA PHE A 74 6.02 -15.03 19.62
C PHE A 74 4.94 -15.71 20.48
N GLY A 75 5.24 -15.93 21.76
CA GLY A 75 4.31 -16.56 22.70
C GLY A 75 3.08 -15.71 22.97
N ALA A 76 2.04 -16.33 23.57
CA ALA A 76 0.72 -15.72 23.80
C ALA A 76 0.72 -14.39 24.60
N GLU A 77 1.81 -14.07 25.29
CA GLU A 77 1.99 -12.80 26.01
C GLU A 77 2.21 -11.59 25.09
N TRP A 78 2.73 -11.83 23.88
CA TRP A 78 2.90 -10.83 22.84
C TRP A 78 1.69 -10.93 21.92
N ASN A 79 0.75 -10.00 22.03
CA ASN A 79 -0.47 -9.99 21.22
C ASN A 79 -0.06 -9.64 19.78
N PRO A 80 0.03 -10.61 18.85
CA PRO A 80 0.52 -10.37 17.51
C PRO A 80 -0.65 -9.92 16.64
N SER A 81 -0.45 -8.86 15.86
CA SER A 81 -1.51 -8.30 15.01
C SER A 81 -0.95 -7.65 13.76
N TYR A 82 -1.75 -7.57 12.70
CA TYR A 82 -1.24 -7.29 11.35
C TYR A 82 -1.92 -6.07 10.73
N TYR A 83 -1.17 -5.32 9.93
CA TYR A 83 -1.69 -4.22 9.13
C TYR A 83 -0.83 -4.00 7.88
N GLY A 84 -1.42 -4.13 6.69
CA GLY A 84 -0.69 -3.91 5.43
C GLY A 84 0.52 -4.84 5.31
N LYS A 85 1.74 -4.29 5.37
CA LYS A 85 3.03 -5.03 5.34
C LYS A 85 3.77 -5.03 6.68
N ASP A 86 3.04 -4.71 7.75
CA ASP A 86 3.58 -4.55 9.09
C ASP A 86 2.92 -5.56 10.05
N LEU A 87 3.73 -6.15 10.90
CA LEU A 87 3.34 -6.92 12.09
C LEU A 87 3.60 -6.05 13.32
N VAL A 88 2.60 -5.90 14.17
CA VAL A 88 2.67 -5.22 15.46
C VAL A 88 2.57 -6.27 16.57
N LEU A 89 3.56 -6.28 17.45
CA LEU A 89 3.57 -7.10 18.66
C LEU A 89 3.44 -6.17 19.86
N VAL A 90 2.42 -6.39 20.69
CA VAL A 90 2.22 -5.57 21.89
C VAL A 90 2.14 -6.44 23.15
N ARG A 91 2.94 -6.07 24.16
CA ARG A 91 3.00 -6.76 25.47
C ARG A 91 2.91 -5.76 26.61
N ALA A 92 2.17 -6.12 27.66
CA ALA A 92 2.01 -5.27 28.84
C ALA A 92 3.29 -5.18 29.65
N GLY A 93 3.67 -3.98 30.10
CA GLY A 93 4.89 -3.73 30.86
C GLY A 93 6.11 -3.36 29.99
N LYS A 94 7.23 -3.12 30.67
CA LYS A 94 8.52 -2.75 30.08
C LYS A 94 9.38 -4.00 29.92
N HIS A 95 9.67 -4.37 28.69
CA HIS A 95 10.43 -5.59 28.35
C HIS A 95 11.69 -5.26 27.58
N SER A 96 12.70 -6.10 27.75
CA SER A 96 13.93 -6.04 26.96
C SER A 96 13.64 -6.35 25.48
N PRO A 97 14.43 -5.81 24.54
CA PRO A 97 14.36 -6.18 23.14
C PRO A 97 14.46 -7.70 22.94
N PRO A 98 13.56 -8.33 22.16
CA PRO A 98 13.61 -9.77 21.89
C PRO A 98 14.65 -10.07 20.78
N VAL A 99 15.90 -9.63 20.99
CA VAL A 99 16.97 -9.69 19.96
C VAL A 99 17.22 -11.11 19.50
N GLY A 100 17.43 -12.06 20.42
CA GLY A 100 17.70 -13.46 20.07
C GLY A 100 16.59 -14.09 19.22
N VAL A 101 15.32 -13.81 19.54
CA VAL A 101 14.16 -14.30 18.73
C VAL A 101 14.24 -13.74 17.31
N PHE A 102 14.57 -12.46 17.14
CA PHE A 102 14.70 -11.88 15.80
C PHE A 102 15.98 -12.29 15.09
N GLU A 103 17.08 -12.52 15.79
CA GLU A 103 18.31 -13.06 15.21
C GLU A 103 18.11 -14.50 14.73
N ASP A 104 17.36 -15.32 15.47
CA ASP A 104 17.03 -16.68 15.05
C ASP A 104 16.07 -16.69 13.85
N LEU A 105 15.05 -15.82 13.86
CA LEU A 105 14.03 -15.75 12.81
C LEU A 105 14.48 -15.00 11.55
N LEU A 106 15.41 -14.05 11.67
CA LEU A 106 15.86 -13.18 10.57
C LEU A 106 17.33 -13.39 10.19
N GLY A 107 18.14 -14.01 11.04
CA GLY A 107 19.60 -14.18 10.90
C GLY A 107 20.02 -15.45 10.19
N SER A 108 19.10 -16.36 9.84
CA SER A 108 19.39 -17.50 8.97
C SER A 108 19.48 -17.09 7.48
N GLY A 109 20.46 -16.25 7.14
CA GLY A 109 21.08 -16.09 5.82
C GLY A 109 20.21 -15.76 4.59
N PRO A 110 20.83 -15.42 3.45
CA PRO A 110 20.14 -15.17 2.19
C PRO A 110 19.78 -16.50 1.51
N ALA A 111 18.84 -17.26 2.07
CA ALA A 111 18.35 -18.48 1.45
C ALA A 111 16.82 -18.42 1.25
N GLY A 112 16.40 -18.09 0.04
CA GLY A 112 15.15 -18.62 -0.55
C GLY A 112 13.87 -17.77 -0.56
N GLY A 113 13.72 -16.73 0.27
CA GLY A 113 12.38 -16.12 0.48
C GLY A 113 12.01 -14.87 -0.33
N GLY A 114 12.98 -14.13 -0.88
CA GLY A 114 12.70 -12.88 -1.64
C GLY A 114 12.09 -11.72 -0.82
N VAL A 115 11.98 -11.83 0.51
CA VAL A 115 11.46 -10.79 1.42
C VAL A 115 12.60 -10.26 2.30
N ARG A 116 12.57 -8.96 2.59
CA ARG A 116 13.49 -8.29 3.53
C ARG A 116 12.69 -7.73 4.69
N HIS A 117 13.12 -8.05 5.91
CA HIS A 117 12.49 -7.62 7.14
C HIS A 117 13.35 -6.58 7.86
N GLY A 118 12.70 -5.67 8.57
CA GLY A 118 13.31 -4.82 9.58
C GLY A 118 12.36 -4.67 10.74
N TRP A 119 12.89 -4.43 11.92
CA TRP A 119 12.09 -4.31 13.13
C TRP A 119 12.60 -3.21 14.03
N ALA A 120 11.74 -2.62 14.84
CA ALA A 120 12.12 -1.68 15.88
C ALA A 120 11.15 -1.82 17.05
N LEU A 121 11.49 -1.21 18.18
CA LEU A 121 10.65 -1.24 19.37
C LEU A 121 10.64 0.09 20.11
N ASP A 122 9.64 0.25 20.97
CA ASP A 122 9.62 1.31 21.97
C ASP A 122 8.83 0.90 23.23
N HIS A 123 8.99 1.69 24.31
CA HIS A 123 8.23 1.54 25.55
C HIS A 123 7.25 2.70 25.69
N ILE A 124 5.96 2.37 25.75
CA ILE A 124 4.88 3.36 25.67
C ILE A 124 4.25 3.51 27.04
N SER A 125 4.19 4.75 27.53
CA SER A 125 3.42 5.11 28.71
C SER A 125 1.94 5.22 28.35
N LEU A 126 1.10 4.48 29.07
CA LEU A 126 -0.34 4.38 28.82
C LEU A 126 -1.10 5.14 29.90
N ALA A 127 -1.00 6.46 29.86
CA ALA A 127 -1.72 7.37 30.75
C ALA A 127 -2.97 7.96 30.08
N GLY A 128 -4.00 8.24 30.89
CA GLY A 128 -5.29 8.78 30.44
C GLY A 128 -6.37 7.71 30.36
N ASP A 129 -7.48 8.05 29.72
CA ASP A 129 -8.58 7.13 29.39
C ASP A 129 -8.22 6.18 28.24
N SER A 130 -9.16 5.28 27.90
CA SER A 130 -8.97 4.28 26.84
C SER A 130 -8.69 4.91 25.46
N ASP A 131 -9.29 6.06 25.14
CA ASP A 131 -9.09 6.72 23.85
C ASP A 131 -7.70 7.36 23.76
N ALA A 132 -7.28 8.05 24.82
CA ALA A 132 -5.93 8.60 24.92
C ALA A 132 -4.86 7.50 24.87
N ARG A 133 -5.09 6.36 25.52
CA ARG A 133 -4.19 5.19 25.48
C ARG A 133 -4.10 4.60 24.07
N ARG A 134 -5.24 4.43 23.40
CA ARG A 134 -5.31 3.93 22.01
C ARG A 134 -4.54 4.85 21.06
N GLU A 135 -4.79 6.15 21.15
CA GLU A 135 -4.12 7.16 20.30
C GLU A 135 -2.60 7.18 20.53
N ARG A 136 -2.14 7.06 21.78
CA ARG A 136 -0.71 6.92 22.10
C ARG A 136 -0.10 5.67 21.46
N LEU A 137 -0.79 4.54 21.54
CA LEU A 137 -0.34 3.28 20.91
C LEU A 137 -0.24 3.42 19.39
N LEU A 138 -1.25 4.02 18.74
CA LEU A 138 -1.24 4.22 17.28
C LEU A 138 -0.10 5.15 16.84
N ARG A 139 0.07 6.30 17.49
CA ARG A 139 1.16 7.23 17.21
C ARG A 139 2.53 6.59 17.43
N ALA A 140 2.68 5.79 18.48
CA ALA A 140 3.89 5.04 18.74
C ALA A 140 4.17 4.03 17.64
N CYS A 141 3.18 3.22 17.26
CA CYS A 141 3.30 2.24 16.19
C CYS A 141 3.75 2.90 14.88
N TYR A 142 3.22 4.08 14.53
CA TYR A 142 3.68 4.84 13.37
C TYR A 142 5.18 5.17 13.43
N GLY A 143 5.65 5.74 14.54
CA GLY A 143 7.08 6.04 14.74
C GLY A 143 7.96 4.79 14.70
N ILE A 144 7.54 3.72 15.38
CA ILE A 144 8.26 2.44 15.41
C ILE A 144 8.28 1.81 14.01
N SER A 145 7.22 1.91 13.20
CA SER A 145 7.22 1.46 11.80
C SER A 145 8.26 2.20 10.96
N MET A 146 8.42 3.51 11.15
CA MET A 146 9.46 4.28 10.45
C MET A 146 10.86 3.82 10.85
N ALA A 147 11.09 3.59 12.13
CA ALA A 147 12.35 3.02 12.61
C ALA A 147 12.59 1.60 12.04
N ALA A 148 11.57 0.76 12.01
CA ALA A 148 11.64 -0.59 11.44
C ALA A 148 11.99 -0.54 9.94
N ARG A 149 11.45 0.43 9.19
CA ARG A 149 11.77 0.65 7.76
C ARG A 149 13.21 1.07 7.57
N MET A 150 13.72 1.97 8.41
CA MET A 150 15.14 2.33 8.42
C MET A 150 16.01 1.10 8.62
N ARG A 151 15.68 0.24 9.59
CA ARG A 151 16.44 -0.99 9.85
C ARG A 151 16.28 -2.06 8.77
N ARG A 152 15.13 -2.09 8.07
CA ARG A 152 14.94 -2.96 6.90
C ARG A 152 15.89 -2.55 5.78
N ASP A 153 16.00 -1.25 5.53
CA ASP A 153 16.78 -0.71 4.41
C ASP A 153 18.27 -0.58 4.75
N TRP A 154 18.61 -0.42 6.03
CA TRP A 154 19.96 -0.43 6.61
C TRP A 154 20.06 -1.44 7.78
N PRO A 155 20.28 -2.73 7.49
CA PRO A 155 20.28 -3.79 8.51
C PRO A 155 21.36 -3.65 9.58
N ASP A 156 22.48 -2.99 9.26
CA ASP A 156 23.60 -2.78 10.19
C ASP A 156 23.31 -1.71 11.27
N LEU A 157 22.16 -1.04 11.20
CA LEU A 157 21.78 0.00 12.16
C LEU A 157 21.49 -0.62 13.54
N GLN A 158 22.43 -0.41 14.47
CA GLN A 158 22.52 -1.12 15.77
C GLN A 158 21.54 -0.67 16.87
N PRO A 159 20.95 0.54 16.88
CA PRO A 159 19.85 0.82 17.82
C PRO A 159 18.57 0.09 17.39
N PHE A 160 17.84 -0.46 18.34
CA PHE A 160 16.51 -1.06 18.11
C PHE A 160 15.37 -0.13 18.56
N ARG A 161 15.69 0.88 19.39
CA ARG A 161 14.74 1.86 19.91
C ARG A 161 14.35 2.84 18.81
N ALA A 162 13.05 3.08 18.66
CA ALA A 162 12.55 3.91 17.57
C ALA A 162 13.17 5.32 17.55
N ASP A 163 13.23 6.00 18.69
CA ASP A 163 13.81 7.35 18.78
C ASP A 163 15.31 7.37 18.46
N ASP A 164 16.07 6.38 18.93
CA ASP A 164 17.52 6.29 18.66
C ASP A 164 17.81 5.98 17.18
N VAL A 165 16.99 5.12 16.56
CA VAL A 165 17.05 4.83 15.12
C VAL A 165 16.74 6.08 14.31
N LEU A 166 15.64 6.74 14.62
CA LEU A 166 15.18 7.92 13.88
C LEU A 166 16.07 9.13 14.13
N GLY A 167 16.73 9.23 15.28
CA GLY A 167 17.75 10.24 15.57
C GLY A 167 18.94 10.22 14.61
N GLN A 168 19.20 9.10 13.92
CA GLN A 168 20.26 9.00 12.91
C GLN A 168 19.84 9.48 11.52
N VAL A 169 18.54 9.60 11.25
CA VAL A 169 18.01 9.95 9.92
C VAL A 169 18.61 11.24 9.36
N PRO A 170 18.77 12.34 10.11
CA PRO A 170 19.38 13.57 9.60
C PRO A 170 20.80 13.40 9.01
N ARG A 171 21.53 12.37 9.42
CA ARG A 171 22.88 12.06 8.92
C ARG A 171 22.88 11.09 7.74
N LEU A 172 21.81 10.33 7.56
CA LEU A 172 21.75 9.20 6.63
C LEU A 172 20.91 9.49 5.38
N LEU A 173 19.88 10.33 5.50
CA LEU A 173 18.90 10.55 4.44
C LEU A 173 18.96 11.98 3.89
N SER A 174 18.76 12.12 2.58
CA SER A 174 18.37 13.40 1.98
C SER A 174 16.94 13.79 2.37
N VAL A 175 16.56 15.07 2.20
CA VAL A 175 15.19 15.58 2.43
C VAL A 175 14.13 14.74 1.74
N ARG A 176 14.40 14.30 0.50
CA ARG A 176 13.46 13.48 -0.27
C ARG A 176 13.31 12.07 0.29
N GLN A 177 14.40 11.47 0.76
CA GLN A 177 14.37 10.18 1.43
C GLN A 177 13.69 10.29 2.79
N GLY A 178 13.95 11.36 3.56
CA GLY A 178 13.26 11.65 4.82
C GLY A 178 11.75 11.83 4.64
N ALA A 179 11.31 12.58 3.61
CA ALA A 179 9.89 12.69 3.27
C ALA A 179 9.28 11.35 2.86
N SER A 180 10.05 10.51 2.15
CA SER A 180 9.64 9.14 1.81
C SER A 180 9.49 8.23 3.00
N LEU A 181 10.38 8.37 3.98
CA LEU A 181 10.29 7.66 5.24
C LEU A 181 8.98 8.07 5.93
N LEU A 182 8.78 9.37 6.18
CA LEU A 182 7.58 9.90 6.85
C LEU A 182 6.26 9.59 6.12
N ALA A 183 6.29 9.41 4.80
CA ALA A 183 5.12 9.02 4.02
C ALA A 183 4.69 7.55 4.25
N GLY A 184 5.35 6.78 5.12
CA GLY A 184 5.01 5.39 5.42
C GLY A 184 3.57 5.16 5.87
N VAL A 185 3.16 3.88 5.81
CA VAL A 185 1.75 3.48 5.67
C VAL A 185 1.13 2.96 6.97
N LEU A 186 1.89 2.79 8.06
CA LEU A 186 1.29 2.31 9.30
C LEU A 186 0.40 3.39 9.93
N VAL A 187 -0.88 3.33 9.61
CA VAL A 187 -1.94 4.19 10.13
C VAL A 187 -3.19 3.33 10.15
N ARG A 188 -3.80 3.12 11.31
CA ARG A 188 -5.09 2.43 11.44
C ARG A 188 -6.06 3.30 12.24
N PRO A 189 -7.36 3.00 12.21
CA PRO A 189 -8.34 3.69 11.39
C PRO A 189 -9.27 4.50 12.31
N LEU A 190 -9.85 5.55 11.77
CA LEU A 190 -10.87 6.30 12.48
C LEU A 190 -12.06 5.39 12.80
N GLY A 191 -12.37 5.21 14.09
CA GLY A 191 -13.77 5.23 14.50
C GLY A 191 -14.27 6.66 14.28
N SER A 192 -15.41 6.82 13.61
CA SER A 192 -15.87 8.14 13.15
C SER A 192 -16.01 9.13 14.32
N ARG A 193 -15.57 10.38 14.11
CA ARG A 193 -15.88 11.50 15.02
C ARG A 193 -17.38 11.85 15.03
N GLU A 194 -18.16 11.32 14.10
CA GLU A 194 -19.53 11.78 13.83
C GLU A 194 -20.63 10.77 14.21
N THR A 195 -20.34 9.47 14.35
CA THR A 195 -21.38 8.46 14.67
C THR A 195 -20.96 7.33 15.61
N GLY A 196 -19.67 7.20 15.97
CA GLY A 196 -19.23 6.30 17.04
C GLY A 196 -19.36 4.78 16.78
N LEU A 197 -19.80 4.35 15.61
CA LEU A 197 -19.88 2.93 15.24
C LEU A 197 -18.67 2.60 14.36
N GLY A 198 -17.83 1.68 14.82
CA GLY A 198 -16.73 1.12 14.02
C GLY A 198 -17.24 0.31 12.83
N ALA A 199 -16.33 -0.28 12.05
CA ALA A 199 -16.69 -1.17 10.95
C ALA A 199 -17.59 -2.33 11.45
N GLY A 200 -18.67 -2.61 10.73
CA GLY A 200 -19.58 -3.73 10.99
C GLY A 200 -18.93 -5.12 10.78
N PRO A 201 -19.64 -6.22 11.10
CA PRO A 201 -19.09 -7.59 11.01
C PRO A 201 -18.64 -8.01 9.61
N GLU A 202 -19.28 -7.48 8.55
CA GLU A 202 -18.98 -7.79 7.15
C GLU A 202 -18.12 -6.71 6.47
N GLU A 203 -17.75 -5.66 7.21
CA GLU A 203 -17.01 -4.53 6.70
C GLU A 203 -15.50 -4.68 6.92
N ASP A 204 -14.70 -4.07 6.04
CA ASP A 204 -13.26 -4.01 6.22
C ASP A 204 -12.94 -3.24 7.51
N PRO A 205 -12.18 -3.83 8.44
CA PRO A 205 -11.89 -3.23 9.74
C PRO A 205 -11.01 -1.97 9.66
N ARG A 206 -10.41 -1.70 8.50
CA ARG A 206 -9.66 -0.48 8.15
C ARG A 206 -10.57 0.57 7.53
N PHE A 207 -11.61 0.15 6.82
CA PHE A 207 -12.50 1.00 6.07
C PHE A 207 -13.98 0.74 6.43
N PRO A 208 -14.45 1.26 7.58
CA PRO A 208 -15.87 1.16 7.94
C PRO A 208 -16.77 1.58 6.79
N GLY A 209 -17.92 0.95 6.60
CA GLY A 209 -18.85 1.17 5.48
C GLY A 209 -18.44 0.53 4.15
N LEU A 210 -17.28 -0.13 4.05
CA LEU A 210 -16.88 -0.89 2.87
C LEU A 210 -16.89 -2.38 3.18
N GLN A 211 -17.36 -3.20 2.25
CA GLN A 211 -17.33 -4.66 2.42
C GLN A 211 -15.90 -5.20 2.47
N SER A 212 -15.63 -6.13 3.40
CA SER A 212 -14.32 -6.74 3.58
C SER A 212 -13.91 -7.62 2.38
N ALA A 213 -12.60 -7.70 2.10
CA ALA A 213 -12.05 -8.73 1.21
C ALA A 213 -12.40 -10.17 1.65
N ASP A 214 -12.74 -10.40 2.91
CA ASP A 214 -13.14 -11.75 3.36
C ASP A 214 -14.51 -12.13 2.83
N ALA A 215 -15.41 -11.15 2.70
CA ALA A 215 -16.70 -11.35 2.04
C ALA A 215 -16.52 -11.64 0.54
N TRP A 216 -15.42 -11.19 -0.06
CA TRP A 216 -15.07 -11.54 -1.44
C TRP A 216 -14.80 -13.03 -1.61
N GLU A 217 -14.17 -13.72 -0.66
CA GLU A 217 -13.92 -15.16 -0.79
C GLU A 217 -15.24 -15.94 -0.97
N ALA A 218 -16.21 -15.69 -0.10
CA ALA A 218 -17.53 -16.30 -0.18
C ALA A 218 -18.27 -15.91 -1.47
N PHE A 219 -18.22 -14.64 -1.85
CA PHE A 219 -18.82 -14.14 -3.09
C PHE A 219 -18.19 -14.77 -4.35
N SER A 220 -16.87 -14.93 -4.35
CA SER A 220 -16.09 -15.46 -5.47
C SER A 220 -16.25 -16.97 -5.69
N ALA A 221 -16.78 -17.70 -4.70
CA ALA A 221 -17.10 -19.12 -4.80
C ALA A 221 -18.32 -19.39 -5.72
N ALA A 222 -19.24 -18.42 -5.83
CA ALA A 222 -20.41 -18.49 -6.71
C ALA A 222 -20.66 -17.13 -7.38
N PRO A 223 -19.75 -16.65 -8.24
CA PRO A 223 -19.85 -15.32 -8.81
C PRO A 223 -21.00 -15.25 -9.84
N PRO A 224 -21.54 -14.06 -10.12
CA PRO A 224 -22.47 -13.84 -11.22
C PRO A 224 -21.94 -14.40 -12.55
N GLN A 225 -22.81 -15.03 -13.34
CA GLN A 225 -22.45 -15.60 -14.65
C GLN A 225 -22.07 -14.55 -15.70
N ARG A 226 -22.46 -13.29 -15.48
CA ARG A 226 -22.22 -12.14 -16.38
C ARG A 226 -21.85 -10.92 -15.56
N GLY A 227 -21.14 -9.99 -16.19
CA GLY A 227 -20.73 -8.72 -15.60
C GLY A 227 -19.31 -8.35 -15.99
N ILE A 228 -18.78 -7.34 -15.32
CA ILE A 228 -17.41 -6.86 -15.49
C ILE A 228 -16.69 -7.00 -14.15
N TYR A 229 -15.63 -7.79 -14.13
CA TYR A 229 -14.71 -7.82 -13.02
C TYR A 229 -13.87 -6.56 -13.02
N VAL A 230 -13.73 -5.97 -11.83
CA VAL A 230 -13.08 -4.68 -11.60
C VAL A 230 -11.95 -4.85 -10.60
N VAL A 231 -10.83 -4.18 -10.87
CA VAL A 231 -9.83 -3.86 -9.85
C VAL A 231 -9.50 -2.38 -9.99
N SER A 232 -9.70 -1.61 -8.93
CA SER A 232 -9.30 -0.22 -8.84
C SER A 232 -8.07 -0.06 -7.94
N ASP A 233 -7.41 1.08 -8.08
CA ASP A 233 -6.32 1.50 -7.19
C ASP A 233 -6.44 3.00 -6.96
N VAL A 234 -6.56 3.42 -5.70
CA VAL A 234 -6.48 4.84 -5.32
C VAL A 234 -5.02 5.17 -5.13
N HIS A 235 -4.50 6.01 -6.01
CA HIS A 235 -3.15 6.48 -5.89
C HIS A 235 -3.14 7.70 -4.96
N ASP A 236 -2.73 7.49 -3.71
CA ASP A 236 -2.41 8.56 -2.75
C ASP A 236 -0.89 8.87 -2.73
N ILE A 237 -0.07 7.96 -3.28
CA ILE A 237 1.39 8.00 -3.25
C ILE A 237 1.93 7.73 -4.66
N GLU A 238 2.17 8.78 -5.45
CA GLU A 238 2.98 8.63 -6.66
C GLU A 238 4.37 9.20 -6.47
N TRP A 239 5.31 8.28 -6.24
CA TRP A 239 6.69 8.55 -6.60
C TRP A 239 6.82 8.50 -8.12
N GLY A 240 6.87 9.68 -8.74
CA GLY A 240 7.66 9.87 -9.95
C GLY A 240 6.93 9.91 -11.29
N THR A 241 6.08 10.92 -11.49
CA THR A 241 5.85 11.42 -12.86
C THR A 241 6.91 12.50 -13.16
N PRO A 242 7.83 12.30 -14.12
CA PRO A 242 8.88 13.28 -14.41
C PRO A 242 8.30 14.57 -15.03
N CYS A 243 8.73 15.74 -14.54
CA CYS A 243 8.59 17.00 -15.27
C CYS A 243 9.93 17.39 -15.91
N ARG A 244 9.87 17.71 -17.21
CA ARG A 244 10.99 17.94 -18.15
C ARG A 244 11.87 19.18 -17.87
N ARG A 245 11.94 19.73 -16.65
CA ARG A 245 12.75 20.94 -16.40
C ARG A 245 14.09 20.63 -15.72
N ARG A 246 15.06 20.29 -16.58
CA ARG A 246 16.54 20.43 -16.50
C ARG A 246 17.34 19.93 -15.30
N TRP A 247 16.70 19.49 -14.22
CA TRP A 247 17.35 18.87 -13.08
C TRP A 247 16.60 17.57 -12.86
N GLY A 248 17.28 16.42 -12.89
CA GLY A 248 16.68 15.08 -12.71
C GLY A 248 16.06 14.88 -11.32
N ALA A 249 15.12 15.74 -10.96
CA ALA A 249 14.67 16.00 -9.64
C ALA A 249 13.18 15.61 -9.59
N ARG A 250 12.89 14.60 -8.76
CA ARG A 250 11.56 14.05 -8.48
C ARG A 250 10.51 15.17 -8.39
N LEU A 251 9.45 15.11 -9.21
CA LEU A 251 8.17 15.68 -8.79
C LEU A 251 7.61 14.74 -7.72
N THR A 252 7.47 15.26 -6.51
CA THR A 252 6.62 14.67 -5.49
C THR A 252 5.20 15.16 -5.79
N GLU A 253 4.30 14.27 -6.17
CA GLU A 253 2.87 14.56 -6.17
C GLU A 253 2.21 13.66 -5.10
N GLY A 254 1.15 14.16 -4.45
CA GLY A 254 0.48 13.47 -3.35
C GLY A 254 1.14 13.65 -1.97
N ASN A 255 0.97 12.65 -1.10
CA ASN A 255 1.29 12.75 0.33
C ASN A 255 2.77 13.07 0.64
N ALA A 256 3.71 12.50 -0.13
CA ALA A 256 5.14 12.77 0.06
C ALA A 256 5.52 14.24 -0.18
N HIS A 257 4.79 14.96 -1.03
CA HIS A 257 4.98 16.40 -1.22
C HIS A 257 4.63 17.18 0.04
N GLN A 258 3.53 16.81 0.71
CA GLN A 258 3.14 17.41 1.99
C GLN A 258 4.14 17.10 3.11
N MET A 259 4.89 15.99 2.99
CA MET A 259 5.96 15.62 3.93
C MET A 259 7.29 16.36 3.68
N LEU A 260 7.52 16.97 2.50
CA LEU A 260 8.79 17.64 2.17
C LEU A 260 9.15 18.81 3.10
N PRO A 261 8.23 19.74 3.44
CA PRO A 261 8.54 20.82 4.38
C PRO A 261 8.90 20.26 5.75
N LEU A 262 8.18 19.23 6.19
CA LEU A 262 8.39 18.60 7.48
C LEU A 262 9.75 17.87 7.54
N ALA A 263 10.11 17.14 6.48
CA ALA A 263 11.42 16.52 6.35
C ALA A 263 12.55 17.57 6.30
N THR A 264 12.33 18.70 5.62
CA THR A 264 13.32 19.80 5.59
C THR A 264 13.59 20.32 7.00
N MET A 265 12.54 20.63 7.76
CA MET A 265 12.68 21.13 9.14
C MET A 265 13.27 20.09 10.09
N TRP A 266 12.99 18.81 9.87
CA TRP A 266 13.59 17.73 10.65
C TRP A 266 15.09 17.62 10.41
N LEU A 267 15.48 17.51 9.13
CA LEU A 267 16.85 17.21 8.73
C LEU A 267 17.80 18.39 8.97
N ASN A 268 17.30 19.63 8.94
CA ASN A 268 18.10 20.81 9.28
C ASN A 268 18.10 21.14 10.78
N GLY A 269 17.45 20.33 11.62
CA GLY A 269 17.39 20.50 13.08
C GLY A 269 16.43 21.59 13.58
N SER A 270 15.63 22.21 12.71
CA SER A 270 14.68 23.27 13.10
C SER A 270 13.42 22.75 13.79
N LEU A 271 13.13 21.45 13.69
CA LEU A 271 12.00 20.82 14.37
C LEU A 271 12.41 19.52 15.08
N PRO A 272 12.10 19.36 16.38
CA PRO A 272 12.40 18.13 17.11
C PRO A 272 11.66 16.91 16.54
N LEU A 273 12.28 15.73 16.65
CA LEU A 273 11.73 14.46 16.16
C LEU A 273 10.30 14.19 16.67
N ALA A 274 10.02 14.46 17.94
CA ALA A 274 8.71 14.23 18.53
C ALA A 274 7.60 15.05 17.84
N ASP A 275 7.90 16.29 17.44
CA ASP A 275 6.98 17.15 16.71
C ASP A 275 6.87 16.77 15.24
N VAL A 276 7.98 16.35 14.62
CA VAL A 276 7.99 15.78 13.26
C VAL A 276 7.04 14.59 13.19
N LEU A 277 7.21 13.60 14.07
CA LEU A 277 6.37 12.40 14.09
C LEU A 277 4.91 12.72 14.40
N ARG A 278 4.65 13.68 15.30
CA ARG A 278 3.28 14.11 15.60
C ARG A 278 2.59 14.71 14.37
N ARG A 279 3.25 15.65 13.67
CA ARG A 279 2.69 16.31 12.49
C ARG A 279 2.55 15.33 11.32
N ALA A 280 3.54 14.46 11.12
CA ALA A 280 3.50 13.45 10.07
C ALA A 280 2.37 12.45 10.30
N TYR A 281 2.20 11.98 11.54
CA TYR A 281 1.07 11.13 11.93
C TYR A 281 -0.28 11.81 11.69
N GLN A 282 -0.43 13.10 12.04
CA GLN A 282 -1.67 13.85 11.80
C GLN A 282 -1.99 13.97 10.30
N LEU A 283 -0.98 14.27 9.47
CA LEU A 283 -1.13 14.30 8.01
C LEU A 283 -1.55 12.93 7.48
N ARG A 284 -0.93 11.86 7.99
CA ARG A 284 -1.28 10.49 7.63
C ARG A 284 -2.70 10.10 8.03
N VAL A 285 -3.15 10.42 9.24
CA VAL A 285 -4.54 10.17 9.68
C VAL A 285 -5.54 10.90 8.78
N HIS A 286 -5.28 12.16 8.47
CA HIS A 286 -6.12 12.93 7.55
C HIS A 286 -6.17 12.29 6.15
N ARG A 287 -5.05 11.78 5.66
CA ARG A 287 -4.96 11.07 4.38
C ARG A 287 -5.74 9.76 4.38
N GLU A 288 -5.66 8.96 5.44
CA GLU A 288 -6.51 7.76 5.57
C GLU A 288 -8.00 8.12 5.60
N SER A 289 -8.40 9.24 6.22
CA SER A 289 -9.79 9.74 6.15
C SER A 289 -10.25 10.01 4.73
N LEU A 290 -9.39 10.69 3.95
CA LEU A 290 -9.66 10.99 2.56
C LEU A 290 -9.75 9.71 1.73
N LEU A 291 -8.87 8.73 1.98
CA LEU A 291 -8.88 7.44 1.27
C LEU A 291 -10.18 6.70 1.54
N LEU A 292 -10.59 6.63 2.80
CA LEU A 292 -11.88 6.04 3.19
C LEU A 292 -13.06 6.73 2.47
N GLY A 293 -13.11 8.07 2.50
CA GLY A 293 -14.17 8.83 1.83
C GLY A 293 -14.19 8.61 0.31
N HIS A 294 -13.00 8.53 -0.30
CA HIS A 294 -12.83 8.28 -1.73
C HIS A 294 -13.33 6.89 -2.12
N LEU A 295 -12.91 5.86 -1.38
CA LEU A 295 -13.32 4.48 -1.59
C LEU A 295 -14.83 4.30 -1.37
N ARG A 296 -15.41 4.92 -0.32
CA ARG A 296 -16.86 4.93 -0.09
C ARG A 296 -17.62 5.56 -1.24
N THR A 297 -17.18 6.74 -1.70
CA THR A 297 -17.80 7.41 -2.84
C THR A 297 -17.82 6.52 -4.08
N MET A 298 -16.73 5.79 -4.35
CA MET A 298 -16.68 4.84 -5.46
C MET A 298 -17.60 3.63 -5.24
N SER A 299 -17.61 3.06 -4.04
CA SER A 299 -18.45 1.91 -3.67
C SER A 299 -19.94 2.25 -3.76
N ASP A 300 -20.37 3.34 -3.15
CA ASP A 300 -21.76 3.79 -3.11
C ASP A 300 -22.29 4.09 -4.51
N ALA A 301 -21.48 4.76 -5.35
CA ALA A 301 -21.85 5.05 -6.73
C ALA A 301 -21.96 3.79 -7.60
N ALA A 302 -21.24 2.70 -7.27
CA ALA A 302 -21.32 1.42 -7.97
C ALA A 302 -22.43 0.50 -7.44
N ALA A 303 -22.96 0.75 -6.23
CA ALA A 303 -23.85 -0.17 -5.51
C ALA A 303 -25.17 -0.50 -6.24
N ALA A 304 -25.64 0.40 -7.12
CA ALA A 304 -26.88 0.19 -7.88
C ALA A 304 -26.77 -0.92 -8.95
N GLY A 305 -25.56 -1.29 -9.35
CA GLY A 305 -25.33 -2.28 -10.41
C GLY A 305 -24.16 -3.22 -10.14
N GLY A 306 -23.65 -3.26 -8.92
CA GLY A 306 -22.49 -4.09 -8.59
C GLY A 306 -22.15 -4.09 -7.12
N THR A 307 -21.10 -4.83 -6.80
CA THR A 307 -20.56 -4.93 -5.46
C THR A 307 -19.05 -4.81 -5.53
N LEU A 308 -18.50 -3.88 -4.75
CA LEU A 308 -17.07 -3.61 -4.63
C LEU A 308 -16.63 -3.89 -3.20
N PHE A 309 -15.58 -4.70 -3.08
CA PHE A 309 -14.97 -5.10 -1.82
C PHE A 309 -13.68 -4.33 -1.64
N ALA A 310 -13.39 -3.89 -0.42
CA ALA A 310 -12.12 -3.28 -0.08
C ALA A 310 -11.02 -4.33 -0.22
N THR A 311 -10.02 -4.06 -1.07
CA THR A 311 -8.93 -5.00 -1.31
C THR A 311 -7.67 -4.64 -0.56
N LEU A 312 -6.67 -5.46 -0.81
CA LEU A 312 -5.36 -5.46 -0.21
C LEU A 312 -4.49 -4.36 -0.82
N GLY A 313 -4.75 -3.13 -0.41
CA GLY A 313 -4.03 -1.93 -0.81
C GLY A 313 -4.91 -0.71 -0.57
N ASP A 314 -4.84 0.23 -1.50
CA ASP A 314 -5.61 1.48 -1.47
C ASP A 314 -6.77 1.41 -2.50
N GLY A 315 -7.27 0.22 -2.84
CA GLY A 315 -8.22 0.02 -3.95
C GLY A 315 -9.43 -0.85 -3.59
N LEU A 316 -10.31 -1.04 -4.58
CA LEU A 316 -11.47 -1.93 -4.51
C LEU A 316 -11.37 -3.02 -5.59
N SER A 317 -11.99 -4.17 -5.36
CA SER A 317 -12.26 -5.14 -6.43
C SER A 317 -13.66 -5.67 -6.31
N GLY A 318 -14.23 -6.09 -7.42
CA GLY A 318 -15.57 -6.65 -7.38
C GLY A 318 -16.13 -6.92 -8.76
N ILE A 319 -17.45 -7.00 -8.82
CA ILE A 319 -18.19 -7.22 -10.07
C ILE A 319 -19.24 -6.12 -10.20
N VAL A 320 -19.27 -5.49 -11.37
CA VAL A 320 -20.27 -4.47 -11.76
C VAL A 320 -20.99 -4.89 -13.03
N SER A 321 -22.17 -4.32 -13.27
CA SER A 321 -23.00 -4.59 -14.44
C SER A 321 -22.32 -4.19 -15.75
N ASP A 322 -21.67 -3.02 -15.76
CA ASP A 322 -21.06 -2.44 -16.94
C ASP A 322 -19.97 -1.40 -16.60
N ALA A 323 -19.20 -1.02 -17.63
CA ALA A 323 -18.05 -0.14 -17.48
C ALA A 323 -18.43 1.34 -17.34
N ALA A 324 -19.64 1.73 -17.78
CA ALA A 324 -20.10 3.12 -17.70
C ALA A 324 -20.46 3.48 -16.25
N LEU A 325 -21.10 2.56 -15.53
CA LEU A 325 -21.36 2.70 -14.09
C LEU A 325 -20.07 2.94 -13.32
N LEU A 326 -19.05 2.10 -13.55
CA LEU A 326 -17.77 2.28 -12.86
C LEU A 326 -17.04 3.55 -13.31
N ARG A 327 -17.13 3.94 -14.59
CA ARG A 327 -16.57 5.21 -15.06
C ARG A 327 -17.12 6.38 -14.26
N THR A 328 -18.44 6.40 -14.08
CA THR A 328 -19.12 7.42 -13.28
C THR A 328 -18.63 7.36 -11.84
N ALA A 329 -18.62 6.18 -11.21
CA ALA A 329 -18.17 6.01 -9.83
C ALA A 329 -16.73 6.50 -9.59
N VAL A 330 -15.78 6.13 -10.46
CA VAL A 330 -14.38 6.58 -10.37
C VAL A 330 -14.28 8.09 -10.60
N THR A 331 -15.02 8.63 -11.56
CA THR A 331 -15.03 10.07 -11.85
C THR A 331 -15.57 10.85 -10.66
N THR A 332 -16.71 10.44 -10.09
CA THR A 332 -17.30 11.06 -8.90
C THR A 332 -16.33 11.05 -7.72
N ALA A 333 -15.64 9.93 -7.46
CA ALA A 333 -14.65 9.86 -6.39
C ALA A 333 -13.44 10.77 -6.63
N ASN A 334 -12.92 10.83 -7.87
CA ASN A 334 -11.82 11.72 -8.24
C ASN A 334 -12.21 13.20 -8.14
N ASP A 335 -13.43 13.56 -8.52
CA ASP A 335 -13.96 14.91 -8.40
C ASP A 335 -14.14 15.31 -6.94
N TRP A 336 -14.64 14.39 -6.10
CA TRP A 336 -14.81 14.60 -4.66
C TRP A 336 -13.49 14.95 -3.96
N THR A 337 -12.39 14.32 -4.35
CA THR A 337 -11.06 14.63 -3.79
C THR A 337 -10.33 15.77 -4.48
N ALA A 338 -10.86 16.36 -5.57
CA ALA A 338 -10.32 17.55 -6.25
C ALA A 338 -8.78 17.51 -6.49
N GLY A 339 -8.24 16.35 -6.86
CA GLY A 339 -6.80 16.16 -7.11
C GLY A 339 -5.96 15.85 -5.86
N GLN A 340 -6.58 15.66 -4.70
CA GLN A 340 -5.91 15.13 -3.50
C GLN A 340 -5.69 13.61 -3.61
N MET A 341 -6.59 12.90 -4.28
CA MET A 341 -6.50 11.48 -4.60
C MET A 341 -6.91 11.24 -6.04
N HIS A 342 -6.43 10.16 -6.64
CA HIS A 342 -6.83 9.78 -7.98
C HIS A 342 -6.88 8.27 -8.13
N SER A 343 -8.05 7.77 -8.52
CA SER A 343 -8.28 6.38 -8.86
C SER A 343 -8.16 6.12 -10.34
N GLY A 344 -7.63 4.94 -10.66
CA GLY A 344 -7.78 4.28 -11.95
C GLY A 344 -8.38 2.88 -11.76
N ALA A 345 -9.01 2.32 -12.78
CA ALA A 345 -9.58 0.98 -12.73
C ALA A 345 -9.27 0.13 -13.97
N GLY A 346 -8.79 -1.09 -13.72
CA GLY A 346 -8.68 -2.13 -14.73
C GLY A 346 -9.92 -2.99 -14.77
N LEU A 347 -10.41 -3.29 -15.98
CA LEU A 347 -11.64 -4.02 -16.21
C LEU A 347 -11.42 -5.22 -17.09
N ALA A 348 -12.22 -6.26 -16.88
CA ALA A 348 -12.35 -7.40 -17.78
C ALA A 348 -13.76 -7.96 -17.72
N ARG A 349 -14.32 -8.34 -18.87
CA ARG A 349 -15.62 -8.99 -18.93
C ARG A 349 -15.54 -10.40 -18.35
N LEU A 350 -16.55 -10.78 -17.55
CA LEU A 350 -16.75 -12.16 -17.14
C LEU A 350 -17.28 -12.95 -18.35
N GLY A 351 -16.47 -13.90 -18.82
CA GLY A 351 -16.81 -14.79 -19.93
C GLY A 351 -16.71 -16.26 -19.51
N GLU A 352 -16.82 -17.15 -20.50
CA GLU A 352 -16.79 -18.62 -20.29
C GLU A 352 -15.51 -19.11 -19.60
N ALA A 353 -14.40 -18.39 -19.78
CA ALA A 353 -13.11 -18.68 -19.13
C ALA A 353 -13.08 -18.40 -17.62
N GLY A 354 -14.18 -17.90 -17.04
CA GLY A 354 -14.39 -17.75 -15.61
C GLY A 354 -13.67 -16.58 -14.94
N LEU A 355 -13.96 -16.43 -13.64
CA LEU A 355 -13.49 -15.32 -12.78
C LEU A 355 -11.96 -15.25 -12.71
N GLY A 356 -11.25 -16.37 -12.64
CA GLY A 356 -9.78 -16.39 -12.56
C GLY A 356 -9.12 -15.74 -13.78
N THR A 357 -9.67 -15.97 -14.98
CA THR A 357 -9.19 -15.34 -16.21
C THR A 357 -9.51 -13.86 -16.24
N ALA A 358 -10.75 -13.48 -15.92
CA ALA A 358 -11.16 -12.07 -15.82
C ALA A 358 -10.31 -11.30 -14.81
N ARG A 359 -9.94 -11.94 -13.68
CA ARG A 359 -9.07 -11.33 -12.68
C ARG A 359 -7.70 -10.99 -13.24
N ARG A 360 -7.02 -11.94 -13.88
CA ARG A 360 -5.71 -11.69 -14.51
C ARG A 360 -5.78 -10.57 -15.55
N HIS A 361 -6.83 -10.59 -16.38
CA HIS A 361 -7.05 -9.58 -17.41
C HIS A 361 -7.28 -8.18 -16.82
N ALA A 362 -8.12 -8.05 -15.78
CA ALA A 362 -8.38 -6.76 -15.14
C ALA A 362 -7.15 -6.20 -14.42
N HIS A 363 -6.34 -7.05 -13.76
CA HIS A 363 -5.07 -6.61 -13.16
C HIS A 363 -4.12 -6.06 -14.23
N PHE A 364 -4.00 -6.70 -15.40
CA PHE A 364 -3.23 -6.12 -16.50
C PHE A 364 -3.83 -4.79 -16.99
N SER A 365 -5.15 -4.71 -17.16
CA SER A 365 -5.80 -3.46 -17.56
C SER A 365 -5.55 -2.33 -16.56
N LEU A 366 -5.47 -2.65 -15.26
CA LEU A 366 -5.11 -1.69 -14.22
C LEU A 366 -3.67 -1.19 -14.42
N HIS A 367 -2.75 -2.06 -14.87
CA HIS A 367 -1.41 -1.62 -15.25
C HIS A 367 -1.41 -0.68 -16.46
N VAL A 368 -2.31 -0.85 -17.42
CA VAL A 368 -2.49 0.11 -18.53
C VAL A 368 -2.91 1.47 -18.00
N THR A 369 -3.91 1.53 -17.10
CA THR A 369 -4.35 2.80 -16.51
C THR A 369 -3.26 3.47 -15.68
N LYS A 370 -2.45 2.68 -14.96
CA LYS A 370 -1.29 3.16 -14.19
C LYS A 370 -0.25 3.80 -15.10
N THR A 371 0.06 3.18 -16.24
CA THR A 371 0.98 3.74 -17.24
C THR A 371 0.44 5.04 -17.83
N LEU A 372 -0.85 5.10 -18.19
CA LEU A 372 -1.50 6.31 -18.71
C LEU A 372 -1.57 7.45 -17.69
N LYS A 373 -1.56 7.14 -16.40
CA LYS A 373 -1.48 8.18 -15.37
C LYS A 373 -0.16 8.93 -15.43
N GLY A 374 0.95 8.24 -15.71
CA GLY A 374 2.27 8.83 -15.96
C GLY A 374 2.33 9.75 -17.19
N THR A 375 1.28 9.80 -18.02
CA THR A 375 1.19 10.65 -19.22
C THR A 375 0.18 11.79 -19.09
N ALA A 376 -0.56 11.87 -17.98
CA ALA A 376 -1.69 12.78 -17.77
C ALA A 376 -2.83 12.68 -18.82
N HIS A 377 -2.92 11.58 -19.58
CA HIS A 377 -3.96 11.39 -20.59
C HIS A 377 -5.35 11.11 -19.97
N ARG A 378 -6.44 11.49 -20.66
CA ARG A 378 -7.83 11.36 -20.14
C ARG A 378 -8.27 9.90 -19.94
N GLU A 379 -7.73 8.98 -20.72
CA GLU A 379 -8.01 7.53 -20.61
C GLU A 379 -7.39 6.86 -19.38
N ARG A 380 -6.66 7.60 -18.53
CA ARG A 380 -6.09 7.08 -17.27
C ARG A 380 -7.13 6.61 -16.23
N ILE A 381 -8.41 6.94 -16.43
CA ILE A 381 -9.49 6.66 -15.47
C ILE A 381 -9.83 5.17 -15.45
N LEU A 382 -9.99 4.55 -16.61
CA LEU A 382 -10.29 3.12 -16.70
C LEU A 382 -9.84 2.55 -18.03
N HIS A 383 -9.59 1.23 -18.02
CA HIS A 383 -9.27 0.49 -19.23
C HIS A 383 -9.90 -0.91 -19.21
N VAL A 384 -10.45 -1.33 -20.34
CA VAL A 384 -11.06 -2.66 -20.50
C VAL A 384 -10.11 -3.58 -21.25
N PHE A 385 -9.92 -4.79 -20.72
CA PHE A 385 -9.07 -5.80 -21.36
C PHE A 385 -9.60 -6.15 -22.77
N GLY A 386 -8.70 -6.28 -23.74
CA GLY A 386 -9.01 -6.46 -25.16
C GLY A 386 -9.41 -5.20 -25.94
N GLU A 387 -9.69 -4.05 -25.30
CA GLU A 387 -10.02 -2.82 -26.02
C GLU A 387 -8.74 -2.01 -26.34
N PRO A 388 -8.54 -1.57 -27.60
CA PRO A 388 -7.38 -0.75 -27.95
C PRO A 388 -7.52 0.67 -27.40
N LEU A 389 -6.40 1.25 -26.98
CA LEU A 389 -6.28 2.66 -26.64
C LEU A 389 -6.51 3.54 -27.87
N SER A 390 -6.95 4.79 -27.65
CA SER A 390 -6.92 5.78 -28.73
C SER A 390 -5.49 6.02 -29.24
N ILE A 391 -5.37 6.60 -30.43
CA ILE A 391 -4.07 6.94 -31.03
C ILE A 391 -3.26 7.83 -30.08
N ASP A 392 -3.87 8.89 -29.55
CA ASP A 392 -3.22 9.84 -28.65
C ASP A 392 -2.78 9.19 -27.33
N ALA A 393 -3.62 8.31 -26.77
CA ALA A 393 -3.28 7.54 -25.56
C ALA A 393 -2.12 6.57 -25.82
N GLY A 394 -2.15 5.86 -26.96
CA GLY A 394 -1.10 4.94 -27.36
C GLY A 394 0.25 5.64 -27.56
N ASP A 395 0.24 6.79 -28.23
CA ASP A 395 1.43 7.63 -28.44
C ASP A 395 2.02 8.12 -27.12
N SER A 396 1.14 8.55 -26.20
CA SER A 396 1.54 8.97 -24.85
C SER A 396 2.20 7.83 -24.07
N VAL A 397 1.63 6.63 -24.12
CA VAL A 397 2.21 5.43 -23.48
C VAL A 397 3.60 5.14 -24.05
N VAL A 398 3.74 5.13 -25.38
CA VAL A 398 5.03 4.87 -26.04
C VAL A 398 6.07 5.90 -25.64
N GLU A 399 5.70 7.18 -25.58
CA GLU A 399 6.61 8.24 -25.13
C GLU A 399 7.06 8.02 -23.68
N PHE A 400 6.13 7.71 -22.78
CA PHE A 400 6.42 7.46 -21.37
C PHE A 400 7.34 6.25 -21.18
N LEU A 401 7.00 5.11 -21.79
CA LEU A 401 7.83 3.90 -21.71
C LEU A 401 9.21 4.10 -22.35
N SER A 402 9.29 4.86 -23.45
CA SER A 402 10.57 5.25 -24.07
C SER A 402 11.41 6.13 -23.14
N GLY A 403 10.76 7.05 -22.42
CA GLY A 403 11.40 7.89 -21.42
C GLY A 403 12.00 7.07 -20.28
N LEU A 404 11.24 6.12 -19.73
CA LEU A 404 11.71 5.19 -18.71
C LEU A 404 12.87 4.32 -19.22
N TRP A 405 12.79 3.85 -20.46
CA TRP A 405 13.83 3.03 -21.09
C TRP A 405 15.14 3.81 -21.24
N LYS A 406 15.07 5.07 -21.68
CA LYS A 406 16.24 5.96 -21.77
C LYS A 406 16.84 6.28 -20.40
N ALA A 407 16.02 6.37 -19.36
CA ALA A 407 16.45 6.72 -18.02
C ALA A 407 17.07 5.53 -17.25
N GLY A 408 16.61 4.30 -17.51
CA GLY A 408 17.23 3.07 -17.02
C GLY A 408 16.73 2.56 -15.65
N PRO A 409 17.23 1.38 -15.20
CA PRO A 409 16.65 0.55 -14.11
C PRO A 409 16.59 1.19 -12.71
N GLY A 410 17.35 2.26 -12.46
CA GLY A 410 17.32 3.01 -11.20
C GLY A 410 16.30 4.15 -11.16
N THR A 411 15.55 4.37 -12.25
CA THR A 411 14.65 5.51 -12.38
C THR A 411 13.29 5.22 -11.74
N PRO A 412 12.68 6.20 -11.02
CA PRO A 412 11.29 6.09 -10.57
C PRO A 412 10.34 5.71 -11.70
N GLY A 413 9.38 4.82 -11.42
CA GLY A 413 8.44 4.33 -12.43
C GLY A 413 9.01 3.29 -13.39
N PHE A 414 10.30 2.92 -13.31
CA PHE A 414 10.87 1.87 -14.19
C PHE A 414 10.13 0.53 -14.10
N HIS A 415 9.50 0.24 -12.96
CA HIS A 415 8.63 -0.93 -12.80
C HIS A 415 7.44 -0.96 -13.79
N HIS A 416 6.96 0.19 -14.28
CA HIS A 416 5.96 0.25 -15.36
C HIS A 416 6.53 -0.29 -16.68
N LEU A 417 7.79 0.04 -16.99
CA LEU A 417 8.49 -0.51 -18.16
C LEU A 417 8.79 -1.99 -17.99
N ALA A 418 9.30 -2.41 -16.83
CA ALA A 418 9.52 -3.82 -16.53
C ALA A 418 8.22 -4.62 -16.68
N HIS A 419 7.11 -4.07 -16.20
CA HIS A 419 5.79 -4.66 -16.38
C HIS A 419 5.38 -4.70 -17.86
N ALA A 420 5.60 -3.62 -18.61
CA ALA A 420 5.28 -3.58 -20.03
C ALA A 420 6.05 -4.62 -20.86
N LEU A 421 7.34 -4.79 -20.57
CA LEU A 421 8.20 -5.81 -21.19
C LEU A 421 7.70 -7.23 -20.92
N ARG A 422 7.35 -7.55 -19.66
CA ARG A 422 6.83 -8.87 -19.28
C ARG A 422 5.53 -9.22 -20.00
N TRP A 423 4.66 -8.23 -20.17
CA TRP A 423 3.36 -8.40 -20.80
C TRP A 423 3.31 -7.87 -22.23
N ARG A 424 4.44 -7.94 -22.95
CA ARG A 424 4.58 -7.38 -24.32
C ARG A 424 3.48 -7.80 -25.28
N GLY A 425 3.10 -9.09 -25.26
CA GLY A 425 2.04 -9.61 -26.13
C GLY A 425 0.67 -9.03 -25.78
N TRP A 426 0.42 -8.73 -24.50
CA TRP A 426 -0.83 -8.08 -24.09
C TRP A 426 -0.82 -6.60 -24.44
N TRP A 427 0.30 -5.90 -24.27
CA TRP A 427 0.43 -4.51 -24.72
C TRP A 427 0.20 -4.34 -26.23
N GLN A 428 0.63 -5.29 -27.06
CA GLN A 428 0.34 -5.27 -28.50
C GLN A 428 -1.17 -5.30 -28.80
N MET A 429 -1.98 -6.02 -28.02
CA MET A 429 -3.43 -6.03 -28.19
C MET A 429 -4.09 -4.69 -27.85
N HIS A 430 -3.44 -3.91 -26.99
CA HIS A 430 -4.01 -2.69 -26.41
C HIS A 430 -3.50 -1.41 -27.02
N LEU A 431 -2.40 -1.46 -27.74
CA LEU A 431 -1.87 -0.31 -28.45
C LEU A 431 -2.47 -0.21 -29.85
N PRO A 432 -2.70 1.00 -30.36
CA PRO A 432 -3.06 1.20 -31.75
C PRO A 432 -1.92 0.67 -32.65
N SER A 433 -2.27 0.18 -33.84
CA SER A 433 -1.29 -0.40 -34.78
C SER A 433 -0.14 0.56 -35.13
N SER A 434 -0.41 1.87 -35.15
CA SER A 434 0.59 2.94 -35.35
C SER A 434 1.64 3.02 -34.24
N ALA A 435 1.39 2.45 -33.07
CA ALA A 435 2.32 2.43 -31.93
C ALA A 435 3.17 1.16 -31.86
N HIS A 436 2.80 0.09 -32.59
CA HIS A 436 3.44 -1.23 -32.48
C HIS A 436 4.92 -1.21 -32.85
N ALA A 437 5.29 -0.59 -33.98
CA ALA A 437 6.69 -0.53 -34.42
C ALA A 437 7.58 0.26 -33.43
N ARG A 438 7.05 1.36 -32.87
CA ARG A 438 7.77 2.18 -31.88
C ARG A 438 7.96 1.44 -30.56
N LEU A 439 6.96 0.67 -30.13
CA LEU A 439 7.06 -0.15 -28.92
C LEU A 439 8.01 -1.34 -29.10
N ALA A 440 8.02 -1.97 -30.27
CA ALA A 440 8.95 -3.07 -30.60
C ALA A 440 10.40 -2.63 -30.43
N LEU A 441 10.76 -1.41 -30.85
CA LEU A 441 12.10 -0.86 -30.62
C LEU A 441 12.49 -0.81 -29.14
N ILE A 442 11.54 -0.55 -28.24
CA ILE A 442 11.77 -0.52 -26.79
C ILE A 442 11.92 -1.96 -26.24
N PHE A 443 11.10 -2.87 -26.74
CA PHE A 443 11.03 -4.24 -26.24
C PHE A 443 12.19 -5.12 -26.73
N ASP A 444 12.61 -4.94 -27.99
CA ASP A 444 13.68 -5.73 -28.60
C ASP A 444 15.06 -5.26 -28.12
N SER A 445 15.22 -3.95 -27.83
CA SER A 445 16.47 -3.39 -27.28
C SER A 445 16.62 -3.59 -25.76
N GLY A 446 15.56 -3.99 -25.06
CA GLY A 446 15.55 -4.23 -23.63
C GLY A 446 16.34 -5.47 -23.20
N HIS A 447 16.62 -6.41 -24.12
CA HIS A 447 17.39 -7.62 -23.82
C HIS A 447 18.89 -7.34 -23.61
N ASP A 448 19.47 -6.33 -24.25
CA ASP A 448 20.92 -6.07 -24.20
C ASP A 448 21.39 -5.28 -22.96
N LYS A 449 20.50 -4.57 -22.24
CA LYS A 449 20.90 -3.76 -21.08
C LYS A 449 20.72 -4.44 -19.72
N SER A 450 20.13 -5.63 -19.69
CA SER A 450 20.07 -6.46 -18.47
C SER A 450 21.31 -7.35 -18.29
N ALA A 451 22.16 -7.44 -19.33
CA ALA A 451 23.32 -8.34 -19.40
C ALA A 451 24.69 -7.62 -19.33
N ALA A 452 24.73 -6.32 -19.04
CA ALA A 452 25.95 -5.57 -18.74
C ALA A 452 25.67 -4.73 -17.47
N ASP A 453 26.29 -4.94 -16.31
CA ASP A 453 27.50 -5.66 -15.89
C ASP A 453 27.34 -5.94 -14.36
N PRO A 454 28.31 -6.57 -13.65
CA PRO A 454 28.18 -7.70 -12.72
C PRO A 454 27.45 -7.50 -11.37
#